data_AF-A0A2E0SN41-F1
#
_entry.id   AF-A0A2E0SN41-F1
#
_cell.length_a   1.000
_cell.length_b   1.000
_cell.length_c   1.000
_cell.angle_alpha   90.00
_cell.angle_beta   90.00
_cell.angle_gamma   90.00
#
_symmetry.space_group_name_H-M   'P 1'
#
loop_
_entity.id
_entity.type
_entity.pdbx_description
1 polymer ?
#
loop_
_entity_poly.entity_id
_entity_poly.type
_entity_poly.pdbx_seq_one_letter_code
_entity_poly.pdbx_strand_id
1 'polypeptide(L)'
;MHIVYHLVDRDNQLTRISPELIEKFWEQNGGVPEIAQMVDDRLQLITSLLEENLDPVIHYLLDVELTHGWIDAESKMQAYQALSHQRAETRFEELQVLLDKWPMDWPTQLAVALDVPVANLNKIGLGGPLPMCDLWGISQEKLLEYFEEVRDRD
;
A
#
# COMPACT_ATOMS: atom_id res chain seq x y z
N MET A 1 -9.53 -11.85 -8.07
CA MET A 1 -8.56 -11.26 -7.11
C MET A 1 -9.17 -10.03 -6.46
N HIS A 2 -8.66 -9.60 -5.31
CA HIS A 2 -9.15 -8.39 -4.65
C HIS A 2 -8.05 -7.64 -3.90
N ILE A 3 -8.25 -6.34 -3.68
CA ILE A 3 -7.32 -5.46 -2.98
C ILE A 3 -7.92 -5.06 -1.63
N VAL A 4 -7.09 -5.10 -0.58
CA VAL A 4 -7.43 -4.59 0.75
C VAL A 4 -6.37 -3.59 1.20
N TYR A 5 -6.84 -2.46 1.74
CA TYR A 5 -5.99 -1.38 2.24
C TYR A 5 -6.00 -1.32 3.77
N HIS A 6 -4.83 -1.19 4.36
CA HIS A 6 -4.65 -0.87 5.77
C HIS A 6 -3.68 0.30 5.88
N LEU A 7 -4.00 1.28 6.71
CA LEU A 7 -3.04 2.33 7.10
C LEU A 7 -2.55 2.07 8.51
N VAL A 8 -1.36 2.57 8.85
CA VAL A 8 -0.92 2.72 10.23
C VAL A 8 -1.51 4.02 10.76
N ASP A 9 -2.34 3.95 11.79
CA ASP A 9 -2.89 5.13 12.45
C ASP A 9 -1.96 5.72 13.52
N ARG A 10 -2.39 6.82 14.13
CA ARG A 10 -1.64 7.53 15.18
C ARG A 10 -1.32 6.69 16.42
N ASP A 11 -2.08 5.63 16.67
CA ASP A 11 -1.87 4.70 17.78
C ASP A 11 -0.99 3.50 17.36
N ASN A 12 -0.33 3.59 16.20
CA ASN A 12 0.46 2.53 15.58
C ASN A 12 -0.35 1.24 15.32
N GLN A 13 -1.66 1.38 15.06
CA GLN A 13 -2.52 0.25 14.73
C GLN A 13 -2.82 0.24 13.22
N LEU A 14 -2.89 -0.97 12.65
CA LEU A 14 -3.36 -1.18 11.29
C LEU A 14 -4.89 -1.03 11.25
N THR A 15 -5.32 0.08 10.69
CA THR A 15 -6.74 0.35 10.46
C THR A 15 -7.09 0.10 9.00
N ARG A 16 -8.08 -0.77 8.78
CA ARG A 16 -8.60 -1.05 7.44
C ARG A 16 -9.33 0.17 6.90
N ILE A 17 -9.07 0.51 5.64
CA ILE A 17 -9.72 1.61 4.93
C ILE A 17 -10.39 1.13 3.65
N SER A 18 -11.43 1.84 3.21
CA SER A 18 -12.10 1.50 1.96
C SER A 18 -11.25 1.94 0.75
N PRO A 19 -11.28 1.18 -0.37
CA PRO A 19 -10.60 1.58 -1.61
C PRO A 19 -11.00 2.97 -2.09
N GLU A 20 -12.29 3.30 -2.02
CA GLU A 20 -12.82 4.58 -2.51
C GLU A 20 -12.30 5.76 -1.68
N LEU A 21 -12.09 5.55 -0.37
CA LEU A 21 -11.57 6.60 0.51
C LEU A 21 -10.09 6.87 0.23
N ILE A 22 -9.28 5.82 0.04
CA ILE A 22 -7.85 5.97 -0.24
C ILE A 22 -7.60 6.50 -1.65
N GLU A 23 -8.39 6.11 -2.64
CA GLU A 23 -8.31 6.65 -4.00
C GLU A 23 -8.60 8.15 -4.02
N LYS A 24 -9.68 8.59 -3.37
CA LYS A 24 -10.00 10.03 -3.26
C LYS A 24 -8.90 10.80 -2.56
N PHE A 25 -8.29 10.22 -1.53
CA PHE A 25 -7.16 10.84 -0.85
C PHE A 25 -5.95 10.97 -1.76
N TRP A 26 -5.63 9.91 -2.50
CA TRP A 26 -4.55 9.90 -3.48
C TRP A 26 -4.76 10.94 -4.60
N GLU A 27 -5.98 11.05 -5.12
CA GLU A 27 -6.33 11.99 -6.19
C GLU A 27 -6.47 13.44 -5.72
N GLN A 28 -6.41 13.70 -4.41
CA GLN A 28 -6.76 15.00 -3.80
C GLN A 28 -8.17 15.49 -4.19
N ASN A 29 -9.11 14.55 -4.36
CA ASN A 29 -10.45 14.86 -4.83
C ASN A 29 -11.44 14.93 -3.65
N GLY A 30 -11.95 16.13 -3.36
CA GLY A 30 -12.93 16.38 -2.30
C GLY A 30 -12.39 17.23 -1.14
N GLY A 31 -13.11 17.22 -0.01
CA GLY A 31 -12.64 17.86 1.23
C GLY A 31 -11.54 17.03 1.91
N VAL A 32 -10.89 17.60 2.93
CA VAL A 32 -9.84 16.91 3.73
C VAL A 32 -10.41 15.59 4.24
N PRO A 33 -9.92 14.44 3.75
CA PRO A 33 -10.55 13.17 4.03
C PRO A 33 -10.28 12.74 5.47
N GLU A 34 -11.17 11.90 5.99
CA GLU A 34 -11.05 11.30 7.33
C GLU A 34 -9.68 10.65 7.56
N ILE A 35 -9.04 10.14 6.50
CA ILE A 35 -7.67 9.61 6.52
C ILE A 35 -6.68 10.59 7.15
N ALA A 36 -6.74 11.88 6.82
CA ALA A 36 -5.82 12.88 7.38
C ALA A 36 -6.03 13.11 8.89
N GLN A 37 -7.16 12.66 9.45
CA GLN A 37 -7.41 12.66 10.89
C GLN A 37 -6.93 11.38 11.58
N MET A 38 -6.71 10.31 10.81
CA MET A 38 -6.28 9.00 11.30
C MET A 38 -4.76 8.86 11.38
N VAL A 39 -4.02 9.70 10.65
CA VAL A 39 -2.56 9.68 10.57
C VAL A 39 -1.98 11.05 10.93
N ASP A 40 -0.68 11.10 11.21
CA ASP A 40 0.03 12.36 11.49
C ASP A 40 0.53 13.01 10.19
N ASP A 41 1.84 13.20 10.05
CA ASP A 41 2.49 13.83 8.90
C ASP A 41 2.94 12.80 7.84
N ARG A 42 2.54 11.55 7.98
CA ARG A 42 2.88 10.46 7.06
C ARG A 42 1.70 9.53 6.84
N LEU A 43 1.56 9.04 5.61
CA LEU A 43 0.70 7.91 5.28
C LEU A 43 1.59 6.67 5.11
N GLN A 44 1.49 5.75 6.06
CA GLN A 44 2.05 4.40 5.95
C GLN A 44 0.90 3.46 5.57
N LEU A 45 0.92 2.97 4.34
CA LEU A 45 -0.15 2.19 3.72
C LEU A 45 0.36 0.80 3.34
N ILE A 46 -0.37 -0.23 3.79
CA ILE A 46 -0.26 -1.60 3.28
C ILE A 46 -1.38 -1.81 2.26
N THR A 47 -1.00 -2.21 1.05
CA THR A 47 -1.93 -2.74 0.06
C THR A 47 -1.74 -4.24 -0.08
N SER A 48 -2.74 -5.02 0.30
CA SER A 48 -2.70 -6.48 0.16
C SER A 48 -3.45 -6.89 -1.10
N LEU A 49 -2.76 -7.59 -2.00
CA LEU A 49 -3.37 -8.29 -3.12
C LEU A 49 -3.69 -9.72 -2.67
N LEU A 50 -4.95 -10.08 -2.76
CA LEU A 50 -5.49 -11.33 -2.23
C LEU A 50 -6.19 -12.11 -3.35
N GLU A 51 -6.08 -13.43 -3.29
CA GLU A 51 -6.84 -14.35 -4.13
C GLU A 51 -8.33 -14.35 -3.76
N GLU A 52 -9.21 -14.96 -4.56
CA GLU A 52 -10.65 -15.03 -4.24
C GLU A 52 -10.95 -15.76 -2.93
N ASN A 53 -10.11 -16.71 -2.55
CA ASN A 53 -10.18 -17.44 -1.28
C ASN A 53 -9.54 -16.67 -0.10
N LEU A 54 -9.19 -15.39 -0.29
CA LEU A 54 -8.51 -14.53 0.68
C LEU A 54 -7.03 -14.86 0.94
N ASP A 55 -6.43 -15.79 0.18
CA ASP A 55 -5.00 -16.09 0.33
C ASP A 55 -4.15 -14.89 -0.14
N PRO A 56 -3.16 -14.44 0.65
CA PRO A 56 -2.30 -13.34 0.23
C PRO A 56 -1.34 -13.70 -0.90
N VAL A 57 -1.37 -12.90 -1.96
CA VAL A 57 -0.46 -13.01 -3.11
C VAL A 57 0.80 -12.19 -2.85
N ILE A 58 0.62 -10.93 -2.43
CA ILE A 58 1.69 -9.98 -2.13
C ILE A 58 1.14 -8.82 -1.30
N HIS A 59 1.98 -8.27 -0.44
CA HIS A 59 1.71 -7.04 0.30
C HIS A 59 2.64 -5.94 -0.20
N TYR A 60 2.09 -4.79 -0.56
CA TYR A 60 2.86 -3.63 -0.95
C TYR A 60 2.88 -2.61 0.19
N LEU A 61 4.06 -2.11 0.52
CA LEU A 61 4.25 -1.06 1.51
C LEU A 61 4.52 0.26 0.79
N LEU A 62 3.75 1.27 1.18
CA LEU A 62 3.91 2.64 0.73
C LEU A 62 4.06 3.54 1.97
N ASP A 63 5.06 4.40 1.96
CA ASP A 63 5.30 5.39 3.00
C ASP A 63 5.53 6.74 2.31
N VAL A 64 4.61 7.67 2.52
CA VAL A 64 4.64 9.01 1.91
C VAL A 64 4.38 10.09 2.95
N GLU A 65 5.06 11.23 2.79
CA GLU A 65 4.87 12.39 3.65
C GLU A 65 3.58 13.14 3.29
N LEU A 66 3.00 13.79 4.29
CA LEU A 66 1.79 14.59 4.17
C LEU A 66 2.09 16.05 4.50
N THR A 67 1.82 16.92 3.53
CA THR A 67 1.93 18.36 3.67
C THR A 67 0.54 18.95 3.86
N HIS A 68 0.28 19.54 5.04
CA HIS A 68 -1.05 20.03 5.44
C HIS A 68 -2.17 18.96 5.35
N GLY A 69 -1.83 17.72 5.69
CA GLY A 69 -2.76 16.59 5.65
C GLY A 69 -3.03 16.03 4.24
N TRP A 70 -2.21 16.38 3.25
CA TRP A 70 -2.33 15.87 1.87
C TRP A 70 -1.02 15.33 1.35
N ILE A 71 -1.10 14.30 0.49
CA ILE A 71 0.05 13.81 -0.28
C ILE A 71 0.36 14.85 -1.35
N ASP A 72 1.51 15.52 -1.27
CA ASP A 72 1.90 16.51 -2.26
C ASP A 72 2.55 15.88 -3.51
N ALA A 73 2.82 16.72 -4.51
CA ALA A 73 3.38 16.26 -5.79
C ALA A 73 4.80 15.68 -5.64
N GLU A 74 5.57 16.16 -4.67
CA GLU A 74 6.91 15.64 -4.38
C GLU A 74 6.82 14.23 -3.78
N SER A 75 5.93 14.04 -2.81
CA SER A 75 5.67 12.74 -2.18
C SER A 75 5.12 11.72 -3.18
N LYS A 76 4.23 12.15 -4.10
CA LYS A 76 3.79 11.31 -5.23
C LYS A 76 4.95 10.90 -6.13
N MET A 77 5.84 11.84 -6.46
CA MET A 77 7.01 11.56 -7.30
C MET A 77 7.93 10.53 -6.65
N GLN A 78 8.16 10.63 -5.34
CA GLN A 78 8.94 9.65 -4.57
C GLN A 78 8.29 8.25 -4.64
N ALA A 79 6.96 8.17 -4.50
CA ALA A 79 6.22 6.91 -4.65
C ALA A 79 6.39 6.30 -6.06
N TYR A 80 6.38 7.10 -7.13
CA TYR A 80 6.65 6.61 -8.49
C TYR A 80 8.10 6.16 -8.68
N GLN A 81 9.04 6.85 -8.05
CA GLN A 81 10.45 6.46 -8.09
C GLN A 81 10.66 5.11 -7.40
N ALA A 82 10.00 4.84 -6.28
CA ALA A 82 10.04 3.55 -5.60
C ALA A 82 9.53 2.39 -6.49
N LEU A 83 8.58 2.65 -7.40
CA LEU A 83 8.14 1.65 -8.38
C LEU A 83 9.18 1.39 -9.48
N SER A 84 9.90 2.43 -9.93
CA SER A 84 10.86 2.31 -11.04
C SER A 84 12.23 1.79 -10.62
N HIS A 85 12.61 1.94 -9.34
CA HIS A 85 13.87 1.43 -8.78
C HIS A 85 13.84 -0.05 -8.36
N GLN A 86 12.86 -0.84 -8.82
CA GLN A 86 12.73 -2.28 -8.55
C GLN A 86 13.81 -3.17 -9.22
N ARG A 87 15.09 -2.80 -9.12
CA ARG A 87 16.24 -3.70 -9.34
C ARG A 87 16.54 -4.46 -8.04
N ALA A 88 16.84 -5.74 -8.16
CA ALA A 88 16.83 -6.70 -7.04
C ALA A 88 17.72 -6.33 -5.84
N GLU A 89 18.85 -5.64 -6.05
CA GLU A 89 19.81 -5.31 -4.99
C GLU A 89 19.42 -4.05 -4.18
N THR A 90 18.84 -3.04 -4.83
CA THR A 90 18.40 -1.79 -4.19
C THR A 90 17.17 -1.99 -3.29
N ARG A 91 16.38 -3.05 -3.56
CA ARG A 91 15.15 -3.39 -2.85
C ARG A 91 15.35 -3.65 -1.34
N PHE A 92 16.49 -4.24 -0.93
CA PHE A 92 16.66 -4.65 0.46
C PHE A 92 17.00 -3.46 1.37
N GLU A 93 17.85 -2.54 0.92
CA GLU A 93 18.23 -1.35 1.70
C GLU A 93 17.06 -0.37 1.83
N GLU A 94 16.35 -0.09 0.72
CA GLU A 94 15.17 0.78 0.74
C GLU A 94 14.04 0.20 1.59
N LEU A 95 13.81 -1.12 1.50
CA LEU A 95 12.84 -1.80 2.34
C LEU A 95 13.24 -1.78 3.81
N GLN A 96 14.51 -1.97 4.14
CA GLN A 96 14.96 -1.91 5.54
C GLN A 96 14.74 -0.52 6.14
N VAL A 97 15.14 0.54 5.42
CA VAL A 97 14.94 1.92 5.87
C VAL A 97 13.45 2.26 6.03
N LEU A 98 12.60 1.74 5.13
CA LEU A 98 11.16 1.88 5.27
C LEU A 98 10.68 1.13 6.53
N LEU A 99 11.03 -0.14 6.70
CA LEU A 99 10.58 -0.97 7.83
C LEU A 99 11.03 -0.44 9.20
N ASP A 100 12.16 0.27 9.27
CA ASP A 100 12.63 0.89 10.52
C ASP A 100 11.66 1.97 11.05
N LYS A 101 10.80 2.52 10.18
CA LYS A 101 9.77 3.51 10.54
C LYS A 101 8.41 2.88 10.88
N TRP A 102 8.25 1.57 10.68
CA TRP A 102 6.97 0.89 10.84
C TRP A 102 6.80 0.35 12.27
N PRO A 103 5.55 0.17 12.75
CA PRO A 103 5.30 -0.51 14.01
C PRO A 103 5.96 -1.89 14.03
N MET A 104 6.72 -2.23 15.07
CA MET A 104 7.47 -3.51 15.12
C MET A 104 6.57 -4.75 14.96
N ASP A 105 5.31 -4.66 15.36
CA ASP A 105 4.30 -5.71 15.31
C ASP A 105 3.38 -5.63 14.08
N TRP A 106 3.67 -4.77 13.09
CA TRP A 106 2.88 -4.66 11.86
C TRP A 106 2.62 -6.01 11.17
N PRO A 107 3.56 -6.99 11.10
CA PRO A 107 3.27 -8.27 10.46
C PRO A 107 2.23 -9.06 11.26
N THR A 108 2.28 -8.99 12.59
CA THR A 108 1.29 -9.63 13.47
C THR A 108 -0.06 -8.97 13.33
N GLN A 109 -0.12 -7.64 13.32
CA GLN A 109 -1.36 -6.91 13.11
C GLN A 109 -1.99 -7.23 11.74
N LEU A 110 -1.19 -7.30 10.68
CA LEU A 110 -1.67 -7.61 9.34
C LEU A 110 -2.18 -9.05 9.24
N ALA A 111 -1.48 -10.00 9.85
CA ALA A 111 -1.90 -11.39 9.91
C ALA A 111 -3.26 -11.53 10.60
N VAL A 112 -3.47 -10.82 11.72
CA VAL A 112 -4.75 -10.77 12.41
C VAL A 112 -5.84 -10.13 11.54
N ALA A 113 -5.53 -9.01 10.89
CA ALA A 113 -6.50 -8.29 10.05
C ALA A 113 -6.96 -9.09 8.82
N LEU A 114 -6.07 -9.93 8.28
CA LEU A 114 -6.34 -10.79 7.13
C LEU A 114 -6.84 -12.20 7.51
N ASP A 115 -6.83 -12.55 8.79
CA ASP A 115 -7.11 -13.90 9.30
C ASP A 115 -6.20 -14.99 8.68
N VAL A 116 -4.90 -14.70 8.62
CA VAL A 116 -3.89 -15.61 8.05
C VAL A 116 -2.71 -15.80 9.01
N PRO A 117 -1.96 -16.91 8.90
CA PRO A 117 -0.71 -17.07 9.63
C PRO A 117 0.33 -16.01 9.21
N VAL A 118 1.07 -15.45 10.18
CA VAL A 118 2.17 -14.50 9.91
C VAL A 118 3.20 -15.08 8.92
N ALA A 119 3.44 -16.39 8.95
CA ALA A 119 4.37 -17.07 8.03
C ALA A 119 3.96 -16.97 6.54
N ASN A 120 2.69 -16.67 6.26
CA ASN A 120 2.19 -16.47 4.90
C ASN A 120 2.45 -15.05 4.39
N LEU A 121 2.86 -14.10 5.24
CA LEU A 121 3.20 -12.72 4.87
C LEU A 121 4.65 -12.61 4.36
N ASN A 122 5.01 -13.42 3.36
CA ASN A 122 6.41 -13.58 2.92
C ASN A 122 6.77 -12.81 1.64
N LYS A 123 5.79 -12.24 0.95
CA LYS A 123 5.97 -11.46 -0.28
C LYS A 123 5.65 -10.00 -0.01
N ILE A 124 6.70 -9.18 0.07
CA ILE A 124 6.60 -7.73 0.34
C ILE A 124 7.16 -6.95 -0.85
N GLY A 125 6.34 -6.11 -1.49
CA GLY A 125 6.74 -5.13 -2.50
C GLY A 125 6.78 -3.71 -1.94
N LEU A 126 7.45 -2.80 -2.65
CA LEU A 126 7.42 -1.37 -2.37
C LEU A 126 6.47 -0.65 -3.33
N GLY A 127 5.80 0.39 -2.86
CA GLY A 127 4.79 1.12 -3.60
C GLY A 127 3.42 0.45 -3.50
N GLY A 128 2.80 0.16 -4.65
CA GLY A 128 1.55 -0.60 -4.70
C GLY A 128 0.62 -0.17 -5.83
N PRO A 129 -0.60 -0.75 -5.86
CA PRO A 129 -1.62 -0.47 -6.85
C PRO A 129 -1.90 1.02 -7.09
N LEU A 130 -1.99 1.85 -6.05
CA LEU A 130 -2.30 3.27 -6.20
C LEU A 130 -1.29 4.03 -7.09
N PRO A 131 0.01 4.07 -6.75
CA PRO A 131 0.97 4.75 -7.62
C PRO A 131 1.12 4.07 -8.99
N MET A 132 0.87 2.76 -9.12
CA MET A 132 0.89 2.07 -10.42
C MET A 132 -0.27 2.53 -11.31
N CYS A 133 -1.48 2.57 -10.76
CA CYS A 133 -2.69 3.05 -11.44
C CYS A 133 -2.55 4.50 -11.89
N ASP A 134 -2.08 5.39 -11.01
CA ASP A 134 -1.88 6.81 -11.33
C ASP A 134 -0.79 6.98 -12.42
N LEU A 135 0.34 6.28 -12.28
CA LEU A 135 1.43 6.35 -13.26
C LEU A 135 1.03 5.82 -14.66
N TRP A 136 0.19 4.79 -14.72
CA TRP A 136 -0.24 4.16 -15.97
C TRP A 136 -1.56 4.71 -16.51
N GLY A 137 -2.27 5.54 -15.75
CA GLY A 137 -3.58 6.07 -16.13
C GLY A 137 -4.65 4.99 -16.26
N ILE A 138 -4.63 3.99 -15.36
CA ILE A 138 -5.60 2.87 -15.36
C ILE A 138 -6.32 2.77 -14.01
N SER A 139 -7.52 2.17 -14.00
CA SER A 139 -8.23 1.88 -12.75
C SER A 139 -7.63 0.68 -12.01
N GLN A 140 -7.94 0.53 -10.71
CA GLN A 140 -7.57 -0.66 -9.94
C GLN A 140 -8.22 -1.93 -10.48
N GLU A 141 -9.46 -1.84 -10.97
CA GLU A 141 -10.14 -2.95 -11.66
C GLU A 141 -9.30 -3.42 -12.85
N LYS A 142 -8.81 -2.48 -13.67
CA LYS A 142 -7.98 -2.82 -14.82
C LYS A 142 -6.65 -3.44 -14.41
N LEU A 143 -6.06 -2.95 -13.32
CA LEU A 143 -4.83 -3.51 -12.77
C LEU A 143 -5.06 -4.95 -12.25
N LEU A 144 -6.19 -5.22 -11.60
CA LEU A 144 -6.57 -6.55 -11.14
C LEU A 144 -6.73 -7.54 -12.29
N GLU A 145 -7.39 -7.15 -13.38
CA GLU A 145 -7.48 -7.95 -14.61
C GLU A 145 -6.08 -8.36 -15.11
N TYR A 146 -5.11 -7.42 -15.10
CA TYR A 146 -3.74 -7.73 -15.50
C TYR A 146 -3.07 -8.76 -14.57
N PHE A 147 -3.27 -8.66 -13.25
CA PHE A 147 -2.70 -9.64 -12.32
C PHE A 147 -3.32 -11.03 -12.50
N GLU A 148 -4.62 -11.10 -12.75
CA GLU A 148 -5.33 -12.35 -13.05
C GLU A 148 -4.82 -13.01 -14.33
N GLU A 149 -4.67 -12.24 -15.41
CA GLU A 149 -4.16 -12.74 -16.69
C GLU A 149 -2.72 -13.28 -16.60
N VAL A 150 -1.87 -12.66 -15.78
CA VAL A 150 -0.48 -13.11 -15.58
C VAL A 150 -0.46 -14.40 -14.77
N ARG A 151 -1.26 -14.48 -13.69
CA ARG A 151 -1.37 -15.69 -12.86
C ARG A 151 -1.83 -16.90 -13.68
N ASP A 152 -2.81 -16.74 -14.56
CA ASP A 152 -3.34 -17.84 -15.36
C ASP A 152 -2.33 -18.37 -16.44
N ARG A 153 -1.19 -17.69 -16.61
CA ARG A 153 -0.11 -18.11 -17.53
C ARG A 153 1.03 -18.85 -16.83
N ASP A 154 1.09 -18.82 -15.50
CA ASP A 154 2.10 -19.50 -14.66
C ASP A 154 1.57 -20.84 -14.12
#